data_AF-A0A7W8CMV4-F1
#
_entry.id   AF-A0A7W8CMV4-F1
#
_cell.length_a   1.000
_cell.length_b   1.000
_cell.length_c   1.000
_cell.angle_alpha   90.00
_cell.angle_beta   90.00
_cell.angle_gamma   90.00
#
_symmetry.space_group_name_H-M   'P 1'
#
loop_
_entity.id
_entity.type
_entity.pdbx_description
1 polymer ?
#
loop_
_entity_poly.entity_id
_entity_poly.type
_entity_poly.pdbx_seq_one_letter_code
_entity_poly.pdbx_strand_id
1 'polypeptide(L)'
;MTRNDGYRIEPLAVADATNQLDELASRIERLMQTEAPNLTVAAPARDEVSQRVASTLNDVQAGFARSTDQGTHEMRAVAATLRAHTNNVAAAEQDFTV
;
A
#
# COMPACT_ATOMS: atom_id res chain seq x y z
N MET A 1 36.19 6.88 20.50
CA MET A 1 36.18 5.92 19.38
C MET A 1 34.73 5.66 19.03
N THR A 2 34.20 6.40 18.06
CA THR A 2 32.80 6.29 17.63
C THR A 2 32.64 4.96 16.92
N ARG A 3 31.96 4.01 17.58
CA ARG A 3 31.61 2.73 16.99
C ARG A 3 30.58 3.02 15.91
N ASN A 4 31.03 3.07 14.67
CA ASN A 4 30.14 3.05 13.52
C ASN A 4 29.65 1.60 13.43
N ASP A 5 28.64 1.25 14.23
CA ASP A 5 27.96 -0.04 14.11
C ASP A 5 27.38 -0.08 12.69
N GLY A 6 28.10 -0.79 11.83
CA GLY A 6 28.02 -0.66 10.38
C GLY A 6 26.58 -0.74 9.89
N TYR A 7 26.07 0.39 9.41
CA TYR A 7 24.81 0.47 8.69
C TYR A 7 25.03 -0.19 7.31
N ARG A 8 25.08 -1.52 7.28
CA ARG A 8 25.12 -2.29 6.04
C ARG A 8 23.69 -2.40 5.55
N ILE A 9 23.37 -1.67 4.48
CA ILE A 9 22.17 -1.96 3.71
C ILE A 9 22.46 -3.27 2.98
N GLU A 10 21.70 -4.31 3.30
CA GLU A 10 21.71 -5.58 2.56
C GLU A 10 20.78 -5.44 1.36
N PRO A 11 21.30 -5.20 0.13
CA PRO A 11 20.46 -4.80 -1.01
C PRO A 11 19.41 -5.87 -1.38
N LEU A 12 19.75 -7.14 -1.14
CA LEU A 12 18.84 -8.27 -1.35
C LEU A 12 17.67 -8.26 -0.35
N ALA A 13 17.94 -7.98 0.93
CA ALA A 13 16.88 -7.89 1.93
C ALA A 13 15.94 -6.72 1.67
N VAL A 14 16.50 -5.61 1.17
CA VAL A 14 15.69 -4.46 0.77
C VAL A 14 14.85 -4.77 -0.47
N ALA A 15 15.43 -5.41 -1.49
CA ALA A 15 14.68 -5.83 -2.67
C ALA A 15 13.50 -6.75 -2.31
N ASP A 16 13.73 -7.74 -1.45
CA ASP A 16 12.69 -8.64 -0.96
C ASP A 16 11.57 -7.89 -0.22
N ALA A 17 11.92 -7.00 0.72
CA ALA A 17 10.94 -6.19 1.44
C ALA A 17 10.09 -5.31 0.49
N THR A 18 10.72 -4.71 -0.54
CA THR A 18 9.98 -3.89 -1.52
C THR A 18 9.05 -4.73 -2.39
N ASN A 19 9.44 -5.96 -2.74
CA ASN A 19 8.57 -6.89 -3.47
C ASN A 19 7.38 -7.31 -2.63
N GLN A 20 7.59 -7.59 -1.34
CA GLN A 20 6.49 -7.94 -0.42
C GLN A 20 5.48 -6.80 -0.28
N LEU A 21 5.93 -5.53 -0.28
CA LEU A 21 5.04 -4.36 -0.29
C LEU A 21 4.21 -4.28 -1.58
N ASP A 22 4.82 -4.53 -2.75
CA ASP A 22 4.10 -4.53 -4.03
C ASP A 22 3.08 -5.68 -4.11
N GLU A 23 3.44 -6.86 -3.62
CA GLU A 23 2.56 -8.01 -3.55
C GLU A 23 1.38 -7.75 -2.62
N LEU A 24 1.63 -7.15 -1.46
CA LEU A 24 0.58 -6.78 -0.51
C LEU A 24 -0.38 -5.76 -1.12
N ALA A 25 0.14 -4.69 -1.75
CA ALA A 25 -0.68 -3.71 -2.45
C ALA A 25 -1.53 -4.36 -3.55
N SER A 26 -0.94 -5.26 -4.34
CA SER A 26 -1.64 -5.97 -5.42
C SER A 26 -2.67 -6.98 -4.92
N ARG A 27 -2.47 -7.56 -3.72
CA ARG A 27 -3.47 -8.44 -3.08
C ARG A 27 -4.66 -7.62 -2.58
N ILE A 28 -4.41 -6.46 -1.98
CA ILE A 28 -5.46 -5.56 -1.49
C ILE A 28 -6.32 -5.07 -2.66
N GLU A 29 -5.72 -4.61 -3.76
CA GLU A 29 -6.49 -4.14 -4.93
C GLU A 29 -7.36 -5.22 -5.54
N ARG A 30 -6.81 -6.43 -5.72
CA ARG A 30 -7.58 -7.57 -6.22
C ARG A 30 -8.75 -7.92 -5.30
N LEU A 31 -8.53 -7.90 -3.99
CA LEU A 31 -9.59 -8.13 -3.02
C LEU A 31 -10.70 -7.07 -3.15
N MET A 32 -10.32 -5.79 -3.18
CA MET A 32 -11.28 -4.70 -3.32
C MET A 32 -12.09 -4.77 -4.62
N GLN A 33 -11.44 -5.11 -5.73
CA GLN A 33 -12.12 -5.31 -7.02
C GLN A 33 -13.07 -6.51 -6.99
N THR A 34 -12.66 -7.60 -6.34
CA THR A 34 -13.47 -8.82 -6.23
C THR A 34 -14.70 -8.59 -5.36
N GLU A 35 -14.56 -7.86 -4.26
CA GLU A 35 -15.63 -7.63 -3.30
C GLU A 35 -16.50 -6.41 -3.64
N ALA A 36 -16.07 -5.52 -4.55
CA ALA A 36 -16.82 -4.35 -4.99
C ALA A 36 -18.34 -4.59 -5.21
N PRO A 37 -18.79 -5.65 -5.93
CA PRO A 37 -20.22 -5.92 -6.10
C PRO A 37 -20.95 -6.31 -4.79
N ASN A 38 -20.24 -6.87 -3.81
CA ASN A 38 -20.81 -7.33 -2.54
C ASN A 38 -20.92 -6.21 -1.50
N LEU A 39 -20.26 -5.07 -1.72
CA LEU A 39 -20.19 -3.98 -0.75
C LEU A 39 -21.32 -2.95 -0.89
N THR A 40 -22.17 -3.07 -1.91
CA THR A 40 -23.33 -2.18 -2.08
C THR A 40 -24.49 -2.62 -1.18
N VAL A 41 -24.95 -1.73 -0.31
CA VAL A 41 -26.06 -1.98 0.60
C VAL A 41 -27.37 -1.47 -0.01
N ALA A 42 -28.33 -2.37 -0.18
CA ALA A 42 -29.70 -2.02 -0.53
C ALA A 42 -30.51 -1.67 0.73
N ALA A 43 -31.41 -0.69 0.62
CA ALA A 43 -32.32 -0.35 1.71
C ALA A 43 -33.30 -1.51 1.98
N PRO A 44 -33.44 -1.97 3.23
CA PRO A 44 -34.32 -3.10 3.56
C PRO A 44 -35.82 -2.75 3.43
N ALA A 45 -36.16 -1.46 3.44
CA ALA A 45 -37.52 -0.96 3.26
C ALA A 45 -37.54 0.47 2.68
N ARG A 46 -38.76 0.97 2.41
CA ARG A 46 -39.01 2.30 1.80
C ARG A 46 -39.10 3.44 2.82
N ASP A 47 -39.01 3.16 4.10
CA ASP A 47 -39.01 4.20 5.13
C ASP A 47 -37.71 5.01 5.10
N GLU A 48 -37.78 6.24 5.61
CA GLU A 48 -36.65 7.18 5.59
C GLU A 48 -35.43 6.66 6.34
N VAL A 49 -35.65 5.91 7.43
CA VAL A 49 -34.56 5.36 8.25
C VAL A 49 -33.81 4.30 7.45
N SER A 50 -34.52 3.36 6.84
CA SER A 50 -33.93 2.33 5.97
C SER A 50 -33.15 2.92 4.80
N GLN A 51 -33.67 3.96 4.15
CA GLN A 51 -32.99 4.66 3.05
C GLN A 51 -31.74 5.38 3.55
N ARG A 52 -31.82 6.10 4.67
CA ARG A 52 -30.70 6.85 5.25
C ARG A 52 -29.59 5.94 5.77
N VAL A 53 -29.94 4.80 6.37
CA VAL A 53 -28.96 3.80 6.80
C VAL A 53 -28.21 3.22 5.61
N ALA A 54 -28.94 2.78 4.56
CA ALA A 54 -28.30 2.28 3.34
C ALA A 54 -27.39 3.33 2.67
N SER A 55 -27.85 4.58 2.58
CA SER A 55 -27.04 5.70 2.06
C SER A 55 -25.75 5.86 2.87
N THR A 56 -25.85 5.93 4.20
CA THR A 56 -24.68 6.10 5.07
C THR A 56 -23.68 4.96 4.91
N LEU A 57 -24.16 3.72 4.81
CA LEU A 57 -23.29 2.55 4.63
C LEU A 57 -22.59 2.58 3.27
N ASN A 58 -23.27 3.01 2.21
CA ASN A 58 -22.67 3.19 0.89
C ASN A 58 -21.65 4.34 0.87
N ASP A 59 -21.89 5.43 1.61
CA ASP A 59 -20.91 6.51 1.77
C ASP A 59 -19.65 6.03 2.50
N VAL A 60 -19.82 5.21 3.54
CA VAL A 60 -18.70 4.56 4.25
C VAL A 60 -17.93 3.63 3.31
N GLN A 61 -18.63 2.84 2.50
CA GLN A 61 -18.03 1.97 1.50
C GLN A 61 -17.20 2.76 0.48
N ALA A 62 -17.73 3.86 -0.04
CA ALA A 62 -17.01 4.74 -0.98
C ALA A 62 -15.78 5.39 -0.32
N GLY A 63 -15.89 5.82 0.93
CA GLY A 63 -14.77 6.34 1.72
C GLY A 63 -13.69 5.28 1.94
N PHE A 64 -14.08 4.07 2.32
CA PHE A 64 -13.17 2.95 2.52
C PHE A 64 -12.41 2.55 1.25
N ALA A 65 -13.10 2.49 0.10
CA ALA A 65 -12.48 2.23 -1.19
C ALA A 65 -11.41 3.29 -1.52
N ARG A 66 -11.73 4.57 -1.33
CA ARG A 66 -10.78 5.67 -1.56
C ARG A 66 -9.55 5.59 -0.65
N SER A 67 -9.75 5.35 0.64
CA SER A 67 -8.64 5.20 1.59
C SER A 67 -7.77 3.99 1.26
N THR A 68 -8.38 2.91 0.78
CA THR A 68 -7.64 1.71 0.38
C THR A 68 -6.79 1.97 -0.86
N ASP A 69 -7.33 2.62 -1.88
CA ASP A 69 -6.59 3.02 -3.08
C ASP A 69 -5.42 3.97 -2.75
N GLN A 70 -5.62 4.90 -1.82
CA GLN A 70 -4.55 5.77 -1.33
C GLN A 70 -3.47 4.97 -0.62
N GLY A 71 -3.86 4.05 0.27
CA GLY A 71 -2.91 3.20 1.00
C GLY A 71 -2.08 2.30 0.08
N THR A 72 -2.68 1.71 -0.96
CA THR A 72 -1.92 0.89 -1.94
C THR A 72 -0.97 1.73 -2.78
N HIS A 73 -1.36 2.96 -3.11
CA HIS A 73 -0.47 3.91 -3.77
C HIS A 73 0.73 4.29 -2.89
N GLU A 74 0.49 4.59 -1.61
CA GLU A 74 1.54 4.90 -0.64
C GLU A 74 2.50 3.73 -0.43
N MET A 75 1.99 2.49 -0.30
CA MET A 75 2.82 1.29 -0.21
C MET A 75 3.79 1.15 -1.40
N ARG A 76 3.29 1.38 -2.62
CA ARG A 76 4.14 1.35 -3.83
C ARG A 76 5.13 2.50 -3.87
N ALA A 77 4.74 3.68 -3.41
CA ALA A 77 5.63 4.84 -3.34
C ALA A 77 6.79 4.61 -2.37
N VAL A 78 6.52 4.02 -1.20
CA VAL A 78 7.54 3.62 -0.23
C VAL A 78 8.47 2.56 -0.84
N ALA A 79 7.91 1.53 -1.48
CA ALA A 79 8.69 0.48 -2.13
C ALA A 79 9.59 1.06 -3.24
N ALA A 80 9.08 1.96 -4.08
CA ALA A 80 9.84 2.65 -5.11
C ALA A 80 10.97 3.52 -4.55
N THR A 81 10.69 4.27 -3.48
CA THR A 81 11.68 5.12 -2.80
C THR A 81 12.81 4.27 -2.21
N LEU A 82 12.46 3.14 -1.59
CA LEU A 82 13.43 2.25 -0.97
C LEU A 82 14.31 1.53 -2.01
N ARG A 83 13.75 1.12 -3.16
CA ARG A 83 14.53 0.63 -4.32
C ARG A 83 15.48 1.69 -4.87
N ALA A 84 15.00 2.93 -5.04
CA ALA A 84 15.82 4.03 -5.54
C ALA A 84 17.01 4.33 -4.60
N HIS A 85 16.77 4.37 -3.28
CA HIS A 85 17.83 4.56 -2.30
C HIS A 85 18.87 3.44 -2.34
N THR A 86 18.43 2.18 -2.45
CA THR A 86 19.33 1.02 -2.53
C THR A 86 20.19 1.04 -3.79
N ASN A 87 19.61 1.40 -4.93
CA ASN A 87 20.36 1.54 -6.19
C ASN A 87 21.41 2.65 -6.10
N ASN A 88 21.09 3.78 -5.47
CA ASN A 88 22.04 4.88 -5.27
C ASN A 88 23.21 4.48 -4.37
N VAL A 89 22.96 3.73 -3.30
CA VAL A 89 24.02 3.21 -2.42
C VAL A 89 24.91 2.21 -3.16
N ALA A 90 24.33 1.27 -3.90
CA ALA A 90 25.09 0.30 -4.70
C ALA A 90 25.96 0.98 -5.77
N ALA A 91 25.46 2.04 -6.42
CA ALA A 91 26.24 2.82 -7.39
C ALA A 91 27.39 3.58 -6.73
N ALA A 92 27.17 4.16 -5.54
CA ALA A 92 28.23 4.83 -4.79
C ALA A 92 29.34 3.85 -4.35
N GLU A 93 28.99 2.66 -3.87
CA GLU A 93 29.98 1.63 -3.52
C GLU A 93 30.84 1.19 -4.71
N GLN A 94 30.25 1.11 -5.91
CA GLN A 94 31.01 0.81 -7.13
C GLN A 94 32.01 1.91 -7.50
N ASP A 95 31.65 3.19 -7.30
CA ASP A 95 32.53 4.34 -7.56
C ASP A 95 33.75 4.38 -6.61
N PHE A 96 33.58 3.94 -5.36
CA PHE A 96 34.68 3.85 -4.38
C PHE A 96 35.64 2.66 -4.60
N THR A 97 35.30 1.72 -5.48
CA THR A 97 36.10 0.50 -5.71
C THR A 97 36.98 0.61 -6.97
N VAL A 98 37.09 1.80 -7.58
CA VAL A 98 37.93 2.10 -8.76
C VAL A 98 39.19 2.86 -8.35
#